data_AF-A0AAW7XBS0-F1
#
_entry.id   AF-A0AAW7XBS0-F1
#
_cell.length_a   1.000
_cell.length_b   1.000
_cell.length_c   1.000
_cell.angle_alpha   90.00
_cell.angle_beta   90.00
_cell.angle_gamma   90.00
#
_symmetry.space_group_name_H-M   'P 1'
#
loop_
_entity.id
_entity.type
_entity.pdbx_description
1 polymer ?
#
loop_
_entity_poly.entity_id
_entity_poly.type
_entity_poly.pdbx_seq_one_letter_code
_entity_poly.pdbx_strand_id
1 'polypeptide(L)'
;HVLYPHESDSGREAFKLAYSRHFTQAYVTPSAFFPRVMESLDALLEKGSKIAVATGKSRKGLIRVLSNLGLVDYFQASRCADETCSKPSP
;
A
#
# COMPACT_ATOMS: atom_id res chain seq x y z
N HIS A 1 -3.92 2.43 20.84
CA HIS A 1 -2.95 1.45 21.34
C HIS A 1 -1.56 1.90 20.89
N VAL A 2 -0.63 2.15 21.81
CA VAL A 2 0.75 2.55 21.44
C VAL A 2 1.58 1.29 21.30
N LEU A 3 2.24 1.10 20.15
CA LEU A 3 3.20 0.02 19.95
C LEU A 3 4.48 0.35 20.70
N TYR A 4 5.02 -0.62 21.45
CA TYR A 4 6.23 -0.47 22.27
C TYR A 4 6.11 0.65 23.33
N PRO A 5 5.19 0.52 24.31
CA PRO A 5 4.93 1.59 25.29
C PRO A 5 6.10 1.84 26.25
N HIS A 6 7.03 0.88 26.39
CA HIS A 6 8.19 0.98 27.27
C HIS A 6 9.41 1.67 26.62
N GLU A 7 9.35 1.95 25.32
CA GLU A 7 10.42 2.65 24.61
C GLU A 7 10.35 4.17 24.82
N SER A 8 11.45 4.88 24.56
CA SER A 8 11.40 6.34 24.42
C SER A 8 10.75 6.74 23.09
N ASP A 9 10.29 7.99 22.96
CA ASP A 9 9.80 8.50 21.68
C ASP A 9 10.88 8.43 20.58
N SER A 10 12.12 8.79 20.92
CA SER A 10 13.26 8.69 20.01
C SER A 10 13.56 7.24 19.61
N GLY A 11 13.44 6.28 20.54
CA GLY A 11 13.60 4.85 20.28
C GLY A 11 12.52 4.32 19.33
N ARG A 12 11.26 4.70 19.55
CA ARG A 12 10.15 4.35 18.65
C ARG A 12 10.34 4.92 17.24
N GLU A 13 10.80 6.16 17.11
CA GLU A 13 11.06 6.76 15.79
C GLU A 13 12.25 6.08 15.08
N ALA A 14 13.34 5.80 15.81
CA ALA A 14 14.46 5.06 15.26
C ALA A 14 14.03 3.67 14.76
N PHE A 15 13.18 2.97 15.53
CA PHE A 15 12.64 1.68 15.15
C PHE A 15 11.76 1.77 13.89
N LYS A 16 10.83 2.73 13.83
CA LYS A 16 9.98 2.95 12.64
C LYS A 16 10.83 3.20 11.39
N LEU A 17 11.87 4.03 11.52
CA LEU A 17 12.77 4.34 10.41
C LEU A 17 13.55 3.10 9.95
N ALA A 18 14.10 2.34 10.89
CA ALA A 18 14.81 1.09 10.59
C ALA A 18 13.88 0.09 9.88
N TYR A 19 12.68 -0.14 10.42
CA TYR A 19 11.68 -1.01 9.82
C TYR A 19 11.34 -0.59 8.38
N SER A 20 11.03 0.69 8.15
CA SER A 20 10.68 1.23 6.83
C SER A 20 11.81 1.01 5.81
N ARG A 21 13.06 1.25 6.24
CA ARG A 21 14.26 1.02 5.42
C ARG A 21 14.40 -0.45 5.05
N HIS A 22 14.36 -1.35 6.03
CA HIS A 22 14.52 -2.79 5.80
C HIS A 22 13.39 -3.36 4.94
N PHE A 23 12.13 -2.99 5.21
CA PHE A 23 10.98 -3.42 4.40
C PHE A 23 11.08 -2.95 2.95
N THR A 24 11.53 -1.72 2.72
CA THR A 24 11.74 -1.18 1.37
C THR A 24 12.90 -1.86 0.65
N GLN A 25 14.02 -2.11 1.32
CA GLN A 25 15.18 -2.77 0.72
C GLN A 25 14.92 -4.25 0.41
N ALA A 26 14.12 -4.93 1.24
CA ALA A 26 13.69 -6.30 0.99
C ALA A 26 12.69 -6.41 -0.19
N TYR A 27 12.09 -5.29 -0.62
CA TYR A 27 11.16 -5.25 -1.74
C TYR A 27 11.91 -5.23 -3.08
N VAL A 28 12.61 -6.33 -3.39
CA VAL A 28 13.35 -6.52 -4.65
C VAL A 28 12.46 -7.13 -5.73
N THR A 29 11.61 -8.09 -5.35
CA THR A 29 10.71 -8.79 -6.27
C THR A 29 9.26 -8.60 -5.81
N PRO A 30 8.35 -8.12 -6.68
CA PRO A 30 6.93 -8.08 -6.36
C PRO A 30 6.40 -9.48 -6.07
N SER A 31 5.54 -9.59 -5.06
CA SER A 31 4.79 -10.83 -4.83
C SER A 31 3.94 -11.16 -6.06
N ALA A 32 3.82 -12.46 -6.37
CA ALA A 32 2.87 -12.90 -7.40
C ALA A 32 1.46 -12.45 -7.06
N PHE A 33 0.67 -12.15 -8.09
CA PHE A 33 -0.75 -11.91 -7.90
C PHE A 33 -1.45 -13.17 -7.38
N PHE A 34 -2.54 -12.97 -6.65
CA PHE A 34 -3.49 -14.06 -6.45
C PHE A 34 -4.02 -14.52 -7.82
N PRO A 35 -4.42 -15.80 -7.95
CA PRO A 35 -4.99 -16.31 -9.18
C PRO A 35 -6.12 -15.40 -9.70
N ARG A 36 -6.14 -15.17 -11.02
CA ARG A 36 -7.22 -14.46 -11.74
C ARG A 36 -7.38 -12.96 -11.44
N VAL A 37 -6.45 -12.33 -10.72
CA VAL A 37 -6.52 -10.89 -10.43
C VAL A 37 -6.52 -10.07 -11.72
N MET A 38 -5.59 -10.34 -12.64
CA MET A 38 -5.47 -9.58 -13.90
C MET A 38 -6.71 -9.74 -14.77
N GLU A 39 -7.15 -10.98 -15.01
CA GLU A 39 -8.39 -11.28 -15.74
C GLU A 39 -9.61 -10.55 -15.18
N SER A 40 -9.70 -10.46 -13.84
CA SER A 40 -10.80 -9.78 -13.16
C SER A 40 -10.73 -8.27 -13.33
N LEU A 41 -9.54 -7.69 -13.25
CA LEU A 41 -9.33 -6.26 -13.47
C LEU A 41 -9.64 -5.87 -14.92
N ASP A 42 -9.16 -6.65 -15.88
CA ASP A 42 -9.41 -6.42 -17.31
C ASP A 42 -10.91 -6.49 -17.62
N ALA A 43 -11.60 -7.53 -17.14
CA ALA A 43 -13.03 -7.68 -17.35
C ALA A 43 -13.87 -6.54 -16.72
N LEU A 44 -13.38 -5.92 -15.64
CA LEU A 44 -14.03 -4.75 -15.04
C LEU A 44 -13.82 -3.50 -15.89
N LEU A 45 -12.60 -3.29 -16.41
CA LEU A 45 -12.28 -2.16 -17.29
C LEU A 45 -13.03 -2.26 -18.62
N GLU A 46 -13.11 -3.44 -19.23
CA GLU A 46 -13.86 -3.69 -20.48
C GLU A 46 -15.36 -3.38 -20.33
N LYS A 47 -15.93 -3.59 -19.13
CA LYS A 47 -17.32 -3.23 -18.82
C LYS A 47 -17.52 -1.73 -18.54
N GLY A 48 -16.47 -0.92 -18.60
CA GLY A 48 -16.51 0.50 -18.24
C GLY A 48 -16.64 0.75 -16.74
N SER A 49 -16.31 -0.22 -15.89
CA SER A 49 -16.34 -0.03 -14.43
C SER A 49 -15.20 0.87 -13.98
N LYS A 50 -15.46 1.71 -12.96
CA LYS A 50 -14.41 2.45 -12.26
C LYS A 50 -13.85 1.58 -11.14
N ILE A 51 -12.54 1.43 -11.10
CA ILE A 51 -11.82 0.64 -10.10
C ILE A 51 -11.05 1.59 -9.19
N ALA A 52 -11.10 1.34 -7.88
CA ALA A 52 -10.39 2.11 -6.88
C ALA A 52 -9.67 1.18 -5.90
N VAL A 53 -8.55 1.65 -5.32
CA VAL A 53 -7.79 0.89 -4.31
C VAL A 53 -7.74 1.64 -2.98
N ALA A 54 -8.14 0.98 -1.90
CA ALA A 54 -7.97 1.46 -0.53
C ALA A 54 -6.95 0.57 0.19
N THR A 55 -5.88 1.16 0.73
CA THR A 55 -4.76 0.39 1.30
C THR A 55 -4.11 1.07 2.50
N GLY A 56 -3.52 0.27 3.39
CA GLY A 56 -2.70 0.73 4.50
C GLY A 56 -1.28 1.16 4.12
N LYS A 57 -0.93 1.18 2.83
CA LYS A 57 0.35 1.71 2.34
C LYS A 57 0.29 3.24 2.28
N SER A 58 1.42 3.92 2.42
CA SER A 58 1.52 5.35 2.07
C SER A 58 1.33 5.54 0.56
N ARG A 59 0.98 6.76 0.13
CA ARG A 59 0.90 7.14 -1.30
C ARG A 59 2.16 6.72 -2.05
N LYS A 60 3.32 7.09 -1.52
CA LYS A 60 4.62 6.76 -2.11
C LYS A 60 4.81 5.24 -2.24
N GLY A 61 4.39 4.48 -1.21
CA GLY A 61 4.45 3.02 -1.22
C GLY A 61 3.52 2.40 -2.26
N LEU A 62 2.29 2.91 -2.39
CA LEU A 62 1.33 2.43 -3.39
C LEU A 62 1.83 2.71 -4.82
N ILE A 63 2.25 3.95 -5.12
CA ILE A 63 2.75 4.31 -6.46
C ILE A 63 3.93 3.43 -6.86
N ARG A 64 4.90 3.21 -5.97
CA ARG A 64 6.04 2.31 -6.23
C ARG A 64 5.57 0.91 -6.64
N VAL A 65 4.60 0.35 -5.93
CA VAL A 65 4.09 -0.99 -6.23
C VAL A 65 3.35 -1.03 -7.56
N LEU A 66 2.46 -0.07 -7.83
CA LEU A 66 1.71 -0.02 -9.08
C LEU A 66 2.61 0.22 -10.29
N SER A 67 3.60 1.11 -10.19
CA SER A 67 4.57 1.34 -11.26
C SER A 67 5.38 0.07 -11.57
N ASN A 68 5.85 -0.64 -10.55
CA ASN A 68 6.61 -1.88 -10.74
C ASN A 68 5.77 -3.01 -11.36
N LEU A 69 4.45 -2.96 -11.19
CA LEU A 69 3.51 -3.95 -11.74
C LEU A 69 2.86 -3.49 -13.06
N GLY A 70 3.12 -2.26 -13.52
CA GLY A 70 2.46 -1.70 -14.71
C GLY A 70 0.96 -1.42 -14.53
N LEU A 71 0.51 -1.19 -13.30
CA LEU A 71 -0.93 -1.06 -12.95
C LEU A 71 -1.37 0.36 -12.57
N VAL A 72 -0.57 1.38 -12.86
CA VAL A 72 -0.88 2.77 -12.47
C VAL A 72 -2.23 3.22 -13.05
N ASP A 73 -2.51 2.84 -14.29
CA ASP A 73 -3.70 3.30 -15.02
C ASP A 73 -4.96 2.45 -14.76
N TYR A 74 -4.84 1.37 -14.00
CA TYR A 74 -5.96 0.48 -13.68
C TYR A 74 -6.94 1.11 -12.68
N PHE A 75 -6.45 2.04 -11.83
CA PHE A 75 -7.22 2.58 -10.71
C PHE A 75 -7.49 4.08 -10.90
N GLN A 76 -8.76 4.46 -11.03
CA GLN A 76 -9.15 5.87 -11.19
C GLN A 76 -9.18 6.65 -9.86
N ALA A 77 -9.14 5.95 -8.74
CA ALA A 77 -9.07 6.55 -7.42
C ALA A 77 -8.28 5.67 -6.45
N SER A 78 -7.70 6.29 -5.42
CA SER A 78 -7.05 5.56 -4.34
C SER A 78 -7.16 6.26 -2.99
N ARG A 79 -7.07 5.48 -1.92
CA ARG A 79 -6.99 5.94 -0.53
C ARG A 79 -5.85 5.23 0.19
N CYS A 80 -4.91 6.00 0.72
CA CYS A 80 -3.72 5.53 1.40
C CYS A 80 -3.74 5.84 2.91
N ALA A 81 -2.82 5.23 3.66
CA ALA A 81 -2.72 5.40 5.11
C ALA A 81 -2.29 6.82 5.53
N ASP A 82 -1.57 7.53 4.68
CA ASP A 82 -1.20 8.94 4.87
C ASP A 82 -2.33 9.92 4.51
N GLU A 83 -3.44 9.41 3.99
CA GLU A 83 -4.60 10.19 3.51
C GLU A 83 -5.86 9.95 4.36
N THR A 84 -5.79 9.07 5.36
CA THR A 84 -6.95 8.61 6.14
C THR A 84 -6.63 8.56 7.64
N CYS A 85 -7.61 8.86 8.49
CA CYS A 85 -7.48 8.61 9.92
C CYS A 85 -7.35 7.10 10.16
N SER A 86 -6.53 6.71 11.14
CA SER A 86 -6.39 5.30 11.50
C SER A 86 -7.74 4.72 11.95
N LYS A 87 -7.96 3.42 11.69
CA LYS A 87 -9.18 2.71 12.12
C LYS A 87 -9.49 3.00 13.60
N PRO A 88 -10.76 3.20 13.99
CA PRO A 88 -11.98 3.12 13.16
C PRO A 88 -12.38 4.51 12.65
N SER A 89 -11.78 4.94 11.54
CA SER A 89 -12.34 6.00 10.69
C SER A 89 -13.12 5.32 9.55
N PRO A 90 -14.31 5.84 9.15
CA PRO A 90 -15.08 5.30 8.02
C PRO A 90 -14.33 5.36 6.70
#